data_AF-A0A1C5TKN9-F1
#
_entry.id   AF-A0A1C5TKN9-F1
#
_cell.length_a   1.000
_cell.length_b   1.000
_cell.length_c   1.000
_cell.angle_alpha   90.00
_cell.angle_beta   90.00
_cell.angle_gamma   90.00
#
_symmetry.space_group_name_H-M   'P 1'
#
loop_
_entity.id
_entity.type
_entity.pdbx_description
1 polymer ?
#
loop_
_entity_poly.entity_id
_entity_poly.type
_entity_poly.pdbx_seq_one_letter_code
_entity_poly.pdbx_strand_id
1 'polypeptide(L)'
;MIKQQYPYLPLYLLGHSMGSLVVRCFCQKYDQDIDGLIVCGSPSDNPLAPIGIKIARIYSKVKDDHYRPQLIQNLSFQAFNKRFHTDIPNSWICSDENIVDSYNKNPLCYFTFTANGFESLFNLVINTYHNENWTMSNPSLPILFIAGKDDPCITNEVKFNKAVSNIKSKGYMCVDSYLFENMRHEILNEKQNQLVYQYILDNLNAWQTNI
;
A
#
# COMPACT_ATOMS: atom_id res chain seq x y z
N MET A 1 -13.23 2.42 -20.83
CA MET A 1 -12.57 1.82 -19.63
C MET A 1 -11.97 0.46 -20.01
N ILE A 2 -10.93 -0.02 -19.32
CA ILE A 2 -10.15 -1.20 -19.74
C ILE A 2 -11.01 -2.45 -19.99
N LYS A 3 -12.06 -2.70 -19.19
CA LYS A 3 -13.04 -3.77 -19.41
C LYS A 3 -13.81 -3.68 -20.73
N GLN A 4 -14.08 -2.47 -21.22
CA GLN A 4 -14.78 -2.30 -22.50
C GLN A 4 -13.87 -2.65 -23.68
N GLN A 5 -12.56 -2.43 -23.53
CA GLN A 5 -11.58 -2.74 -24.55
C GLN A 5 -11.19 -4.23 -24.54
N TYR A 6 -11.18 -4.85 -23.36
CA TYR A 6 -10.83 -6.25 -23.14
C TYR A 6 -11.91 -6.98 -22.32
N PRO A 7 -13.12 -7.20 -22.87
CA PRO A 7 -14.28 -7.69 -22.11
C PRO A 7 -14.19 -9.16 -21.68
N TYR A 8 -13.28 -9.94 -22.27
CA TYR A 8 -13.14 -11.38 -22.01
C TYR A 8 -11.88 -11.75 -21.25
N LEU A 9 -11.06 -10.77 -20.87
CA LEU A 9 -9.85 -11.03 -20.08
C LEU A 9 -10.14 -10.77 -18.60
N PRO A 10 -9.58 -11.60 -17.69
CA PRO A 10 -9.68 -11.33 -16.26
C PRO A 10 -8.98 -10.01 -15.93
N LEU A 11 -9.60 -9.22 -15.06
CA LEU A 11 -9.10 -7.94 -14.58
C LEU A 11 -8.60 -8.06 -13.14
N TYR A 12 -7.29 -8.01 -12.97
CA TYR A 12 -6.64 -7.98 -11.67
C TYR A 12 -6.19 -6.56 -11.31
N LEU A 13 -6.35 -6.17 -10.05
CA LEU A 13 -5.78 -4.93 -9.53
C LEU A 13 -4.57 -5.23 -8.65
N LEU A 14 -3.48 -4.47 -8.85
CA LEU A 14 -2.35 -4.45 -7.95
C LEU A 14 -2.15 -3.03 -7.44
N GLY A 15 -2.12 -2.88 -6.12
CA GLY A 15 -1.81 -1.61 -5.47
C GLY A 15 -0.57 -1.73 -4.59
N HIS A 16 0.43 -0.88 -4.82
CA HIS A 16 1.64 -0.79 -3.98
C HIS A 16 1.59 0.44 -3.05
N SER A 17 2.00 0.27 -1.79
CA SER A 17 2.12 1.37 -0.81
C SER A 17 0.81 2.15 -0.66
N MET A 18 0.80 3.47 -0.87
CA MET A 18 -0.45 4.25 -0.91
C MET A 18 -1.47 3.68 -1.91
N GLY A 19 -1.03 3.17 -3.06
CA GLY A 19 -1.88 2.51 -4.04
C GLY A 19 -2.56 1.25 -3.50
N SER A 20 -1.94 0.56 -2.54
CA SER A 20 -2.55 -0.59 -1.86
C SER A 20 -3.79 -0.18 -1.04
N LEU A 21 -3.76 1.01 -0.44
CA LEU A 21 -4.90 1.57 0.28
C LEU A 21 -6.01 1.97 -0.70
N VAL A 22 -5.65 2.55 -1.86
CA VAL A 22 -6.60 2.90 -2.92
C VAL A 22 -7.35 1.67 -3.41
N VAL A 23 -6.65 0.60 -3.79
CA VAL A 23 -7.30 -0.63 -4.30
C VAL A 23 -8.12 -1.33 -3.23
N ARG A 24 -7.72 -1.24 -1.95
CA ARG A 24 -8.53 -1.75 -0.82
C ARG A 24 -9.81 -0.93 -0.64
N CYS A 25 -9.75 0.39 -0.69
CA CYS A 25 -10.95 1.25 -0.68
C CYS A 25 -11.85 1.02 -1.91
N PHE A 26 -11.27 0.78 -3.08
CA PHE A 26 -12.01 0.39 -4.28
C PHE A 26 -12.79 -0.92 -4.05
N CYS A 27 -12.11 -1.94 -3.51
CA CYS A 27 -12.69 -3.25 -3.20
C CYS A 27 -13.88 -3.18 -2.23
N GLN A 28 -13.98 -2.16 -1.39
CA GLN A 28 -15.13 -1.99 -0.48
C GLN A 28 -16.48 -1.83 -1.21
N LYS A 29 -16.45 -1.34 -2.46
CA LYS A 29 -17.63 -0.99 -3.25
C LYS A 29 -17.71 -1.70 -4.60
N TYR A 30 -16.57 -2.10 -5.15
CA TYR A 30 -16.43 -2.53 -6.53
C TYR A 30 -15.71 -3.88 -6.63
N ASP A 31 -15.87 -4.76 -5.64
CA ASP A 31 -15.25 -6.09 -5.65
C ASP A 31 -15.83 -7.00 -6.75
N GLN A 32 -17.10 -6.83 -7.14
CA GLN A 32 -17.66 -7.48 -8.33
C GLN A 32 -17.01 -7.02 -9.65
N ASP A 33 -16.28 -5.91 -9.63
CA ASP A 33 -15.69 -5.34 -10.84
C ASP A 33 -14.27 -5.83 -11.11
N ILE A 34 -13.76 -6.80 -10.36
CA ILE A 34 -12.41 -7.36 -10.56
C ILE A 34 -12.42 -8.87 -10.33
N ASP A 35 -11.45 -9.54 -10.91
CA ASP A 35 -11.28 -11.00 -10.82
C ASP A 35 -10.20 -11.40 -9.81
N GLY A 36 -9.50 -10.42 -9.24
CA GLY A 36 -8.58 -10.63 -8.12
C GLY A 36 -7.84 -9.35 -7.71
N LEU A 37 -7.30 -9.36 -6.50
CA LEU A 37 -6.68 -8.20 -5.87
C LEU A 37 -5.32 -8.55 -5.27
N ILE A 38 -4.27 -7.82 -5.63
CA ILE A 38 -2.95 -7.90 -5.02
C ILE A 38 -2.67 -6.61 -4.24
N VAL A 39 -2.48 -6.76 -2.95
CA VAL A 39 -2.15 -5.70 -1.99
C VAL A 39 -0.66 -5.80 -1.65
N CYS A 40 0.14 -4.88 -2.19
CA CYS A 40 1.60 -4.89 -2.05
C CYS A 40 2.09 -3.79 -1.09
N GLY A 41 2.91 -4.13 -0.09
CA GLY A 41 3.56 -3.16 0.79
C GLY A 41 2.59 -2.24 1.52
N SER A 42 1.44 -2.76 1.98
CA SER A 42 0.36 -1.93 2.50
C SER A 42 0.72 -1.25 3.81
N PRO A 43 0.54 0.08 3.93
CA PRO A 43 0.57 0.75 5.22
C PRO A 43 -0.43 0.12 6.18
N SER A 44 0.02 -0.17 7.39
CA SER A 44 -0.83 -0.70 8.46
C SER A 44 -1.71 0.39 9.09
N ASP A 45 -2.75 -0.06 9.80
CA ASP A 45 -3.65 0.84 10.53
C ASP A 45 -2.88 1.72 11.54
N ASN A 46 -3.17 3.01 11.48
CA ASN A 46 -2.48 4.05 12.24
C ASN A 46 -3.48 4.87 13.07
N PRO A 47 -3.58 4.62 14.39
CA PRO A 47 -4.46 5.36 15.30
C PRO A 47 -4.17 6.87 15.37
N LEU A 48 -2.99 7.32 14.93
CA LEU A 48 -2.60 8.73 14.90
C LEU A 48 -3.01 9.45 13.60
N ALA A 49 -3.55 8.73 12.61
CA ALA A 49 -4.00 9.35 11.35
C ALA A 49 -5.02 10.49 11.55
N PRO A 50 -6.02 10.41 12.46
CA PRO A 50 -6.92 11.55 12.73
C PRO A 50 -6.20 12.80 13.27
N ILE A 51 -5.11 12.63 14.02
CA ILE A 51 -4.28 13.74 14.48
C ILE A 51 -3.51 14.33 13.31
N GLY A 52 -2.96 13.49 12.44
CA GLY A 52 -2.32 13.90 11.18
C GLY A 52 -3.24 14.76 10.31
N ILE A 53 -4.50 14.38 10.15
CA ILE A 53 -5.52 15.18 9.44
C ILE A 53 -5.69 16.56 10.08
N LYS A 54 -5.81 16.64 11.41
CA LYS A 54 -5.97 17.92 12.10
C LYS A 54 -4.78 18.85 11.85
N ILE A 55 -3.55 18.32 11.92
CA ILE A 55 -2.33 19.09 11.65
C ILE A 55 -2.29 19.55 10.17
N ALA A 56 -2.60 18.65 9.24
CA ALA A 56 -2.68 18.98 7.81
C ALA A 56 -3.69 20.11 7.54
N ARG A 57 -4.90 20.03 8.12
CA ARG A 57 -5.93 21.08 8.01
C ARG A 57 -5.50 22.42 8.59
N ILE A 58 -4.70 22.43 9.66
CA ILE A 58 -4.14 23.67 10.20
C ILE A 58 -3.18 24.29 9.19
N TYR A 59 -2.29 23.51 8.57
CA TYR A 59 -1.40 24.01 7.53
C TYR A 59 -2.17 24.53 6.31
N SER A 60 -3.18 23.78 5.83
CA SER A 60 -4.05 24.21 4.75
C SER A 60 -4.71 25.58 5.03
N LYS A 61 -5.23 25.79 6.24
CA LYS A 61 -5.90 27.04 6.64
C LYS A 61 -4.94 28.22 6.85
N VAL A 62 -3.78 27.98 7.45
CA VAL A 62 -2.83 29.04 7.85
C VAL A 62 -1.86 29.40 6.71
N LYS A 63 -1.59 28.47 5.79
CA LYS A 63 -0.64 28.65 4.69
C LYS A 63 -1.34 28.57 3.34
N ASP A 64 -1.60 27.35 2.87
CA ASP A 64 -2.30 27.03 1.62
C ASP A 64 -2.40 25.50 1.53
N ASP A 65 -3.37 24.97 0.77
CA ASP A 65 -3.51 23.54 0.53
C ASP A 65 -2.26 22.90 -0.12
N HIS A 66 -1.54 23.65 -0.96
CA HIS A 66 -0.33 23.20 -1.66
C HIS A 66 0.95 23.44 -0.85
N TYR A 67 0.86 23.97 0.37
CA TYR A 67 2.00 24.06 1.28
C TYR A 67 2.56 22.67 1.59
N ARG A 68 3.89 22.54 1.74
CA ARG A 68 4.57 21.24 1.98
C ARG A 68 5.09 21.17 3.42
N PRO A 69 4.29 20.63 4.36
CA PRO A 69 4.63 20.67 5.77
C PRO A 69 5.70 19.62 6.14
N GLN A 70 6.95 20.07 6.25
CA GLN A 70 8.08 19.20 6.64
C GLN A 70 7.89 18.53 8.00
N LEU A 71 7.15 19.16 8.93
CA LEU A 71 6.80 18.53 10.20
C LEU A 71 6.03 17.22 10.00
N ILE A 72 5.02 17.20 9.13
CA ILE A 72 4.23 15.99 8.86
C ILE A 72 5.11 14.96 8.14
N GLN A 73 5.89 15.37 7.14
CA GLN A 73 6.85 14.51 6.45
C GLN A 73 7.77 13.77 7.43
N ASN A 74 8.35 14.51 8.38
CA ASN A 74 9.27 13.95 9.36
C ASN A 74 8.56 12.98 10.31
N LEU A 75 7.39 13.36 10.83
CA LEU A 75 6.61 12.48 11.71
C LEU A 75 6.13 11.21 11.01
N SER A 76 5.85 11.27 9.71
CA SER A 76 5.37 10.12 8.94
C SER A 76 6.48 9.15 8.54
N PHE A 77 7.64 9.66 8.09
CA PHE A 77 8.61 8.82 7.37
C PHE A 77 10.01 8.82 7.95
N GLN A 78 10.39 9.79 8.80
CA GLN A 78 11.78 9.87 9.28
C GLN A 78 12.17 8.65 10.12
N ALA A 79 11.22 8.08 10.86
CA ALA A 79 11.44 6.88 11.66
C ALA A 79 11.73 5.64 10.80
N PHE A 80 11.28 5.60 9.54
CA PHE A 80 11.42 4.42 8.67
C PHE A 80 12.89 4.14 8.33
N ASN A 81 13.71 5.17 8.11
CA ASN A 81 15.14 5.01 7.85
C ASN A 81 15.95 4.52 9.06
N LYS A 82 15.44 4.65 10.29
CA LYS A 82 16.23 4.39 11.52
C LYS A 82 16.74 2.96 11.64
N ARG A 83 16.09 2.00 10.97
CA ARG A 83 16.46 0.58 10.99
C ARG A 83 17.47 0.21 9.89
N PHE A 84 17.85 1.17 9.05
CA PHE A 84 18.67 0.96 7.86
C PHE A 84 19.83 1.96 7.83
N HIS A 85 20.41 2.18 6.65
CA HIS A 85 21.48 3.16 6.46
C HIS A 85 20.97 4.56 6.80
N THR A 86 21.45 5.11 7.91
CA THR A 86 21.06 6.45 8.38
C THR A 86 21.63 7.56 7.49
N ASP A 87 22.71 7.27 6.77
CA ASP A 87 23.43 8.24 5.94
C ASP A 87 22.84 8.33 4.52
N ILE A 88 21.98 7.37 4.14
CA ILE A 88 21.30 7.34 2.84
C ILE A 88 19.81 7.63 3.06
N PRO A 89 19.28 8.76 2.55
CA PRO A 89 17.86 9.06 2.62
C PRO A 89 17.02 7.96 1.96
N ASN A 90 15.87 7.67 2.56
CA ASN A 90 14.90 6.70 2.05
C ASN A 90 15.47 5.29 1.79
N SER A 91 16.54 4.90 2.49
CA SER A 91 17.10 3.55 2.43
C SER A 91 16.08 2.48 2.82
N TRP A 92 15.03 2.82 3.57
CA TRP A 92 13.90 1.92 3.85
C TRP A 92 13.12 1.44 2.60
N ILE A 93 13.29 2.08 1.44
CA ILE A 93 12.55 1.73 0.22
C ILE A 93 12.98 0.38 -0.35
N CYS A 94 14.28 0.15 -0.50
CA CYS A 94 14.83 -1.04 -1.16
C CYS A 94 16.21 -1.38 -0.58
N SER A 95 16.59 -2.66 -0.54
CA SER A 95 17.94 -3.09 -0.16
C SER A 95 19.00 -2.84 -1.25
N ASP A 96 18.57 -2.55 -2.47
CA ASP A 96 19.46 -2.10 -3.56
C ASP A 96 19.67 -0.59 -3.50
N GLU A 97 20.89 -0.19 -3.15
CA GLU A 97 21.30 1.22 -3.06
C GLU A 97 21.19 1.95 -4.40
N ASN A 98 21.33 1.27 -5.55
CA ASN A 98 21.17 1.91 -6.86
C ASN A 98 19.72 2.31 -7.13
N ILE A 99 18.77 1.50 -6.66
CA ILE A 99 17.33 1.81 -6.73
C ILE A 99 17.02 2.98 -5.80
N VAL A 100 17.55 2.96 -4.57
CA VAL A 100 17.38 4.06 -3.61
C VAL A 100 17.97 5.37 -4.15
N ASP A 101 19.16 5.33 -4.74
CA ASP A 101 19.80 6.50 -5.36
C ASP A 101 18.97 7.04 -6.54
N SER A 102 18.47 6.14 -7.41
CA SER A 102 17.59 6.51 -8.52
C SER A 102 16.29 7.15 -8.03
N TYR A 103 15.69 6.61 -6.97
CA TYR A 103 14.51 7.19 -6.32
C TYR A 103 14.78 8.60 -5.80
N ASN A 104 15.87 8.78 -5.03
CA ASN A 104 16.23 10.05 -4.41
C ASN A 104 16.58 11.15 -5.42
N LYS A 105 17.12 10.78 -6.59
CA LYS A 105 17.44 11.71 -7.67
C LYS A 105 16.25 12.06 -8.55
N ASN A 106 15.17 11.29 -8.51
CA ASN A 106 14.01 11.50 -9.38
C ASN A 106 13.00 12.47 -8.74
N PRO A 107 12.77 13.66 -9.32
CA PRO A 107 11.83 14.65 -8.78
C PRO A 107 10.36 14.21 -8.83
N LEU A 108 10.03 13.18 -9.63
CA LEU A 108 8.70 12.57 -9.67
C LEU A 108 8.49 11.53 -8.56
N CYS A 109 9.56 11.09 -7.91
CA CYS A 109 9.49 10.11 -6.81
C CYS A 109 9.73 10.80 -5.47
N TYR A 110 10.80 11.59 -5.38
CA TYR A 110 11.20 12.21 -4.12
C TYR A 110 10.66 13.64 -4.00
N PHE A 111 9.46 13.74 -3.43
CA PHE A 111 8.84 15.01 -3.11
C PHE A 111 8.06 14.94 -1.79
N THR A 112 7.98 16.07 -1.10
CA THR A 112 7.09 16.22 0.06
C THR A 112 5.67 16.45 -0.41
N PHE A 113 4.72 15.72 0.18
CA PHE A 113 3.30 15.90 -0.10
C PHE A 113 2.84 17.30 0.33
N THR A 114 1.84 17.81 -0.38
CA THR A 114 1.11 19.02 0.00
C THR A 114 0.29 18.78 1.28
N ALA A 115 -0.15 19.84 1.94
CA ALA A 115 -0.99 19.76 3.13
C ALA A 115 -2.28 18.97 2.84
N ASN A 116 -2.96 19.29 1.73
CA ASN A 116 -4.13 18.53 1.29
C ASN A 116 -3.78 17.08 0.87
N GLY A 117 -2.56 16.84 0.37
CA GLY A 117 -2.06 15.51 0.03
C GLY A 117 -1.88 14.63 1.26
N PHE A 118 -1.31 15.19 2.33
CA PHE A 118 -1.23 14.50 3.63
C PHE A 118 -2.60 14.25 4.24
N GLU A 119 -3.50 15.23 4.21
CA GLU A 119 -4.88 15.02 4.65
C GLU A 119 -5.53 13.86 3.87
N SER A 120 -5.37 13.83 2.55
CA SER A 120 -5.92 12.77 1.69
C SER A 120 -5.32 11.40 2.02
N LEU A 121 -4.00 11.32 2.22
CA LEU A 121 -3.32 10.08 2.62
C LEU A 121 -3.85 9.54 3.96
N PHE A 122 -3.99 10.40 4.97
CA PHE A 122 -4.49 9.97 6.28
C PHE A 122 -5.97 9.57 6.24
N ASN A 123 -6.80 10.29 5.49
CA ASN A 123 -8.19 9.88 5.24
C ASN A 123 -8.23 8.52 4.53
N LEU A 124 -7.34 8.27 3.58
CA LEU A 124 -7.26 6.99 2.88
C LEU A 124 -6.88 5.84 3.82
N VAL A 125 -5.92 6.04 4.73
CA VAL A 125 -5.59 5.07 5.78
C VAL A 125 -6.83 4.77 6.62
N ILE A 126 -7.51 5.80 7.14
CA ILE A 126 -8.70 5.65 7.98
C ILE A 126 -9.80 4.86 7.23
N ASN A 127 -10.14 5.30 6.01
CA ASN A 127 -11.19 4.68 5.21
C ASN A 127 -10.88 3.23 4.85
N THR A 128 -9.61 2.88 4.66
CA THR A 128 -9.18 1.51 4.35
C THR A 128 -9.50 0.53 5.48
N TYR A 129 -9.39 0.98 6.74
CA TYR A 129 -9.58 0.14 7.93
C TYR A 129 -10.95 0.31 8.59
N HIS A 130 -11.70 1.34 8.21
CA HIS A 130 -13.06 1.54 8.68
C HIS A 130 -14.03 0.46 8.17
N ASN A 131 -15.00 0.13 9.01
CA ASN A 131 -15.95 -0.96 8.74
C ASN A 131 -17.24 -0.49 8.05
N GLU A 132 -17.44 0.82 7.94
CA GLU A 132 -18.66 1.41 7.42
C GLU A 132 -18.67 1.36 5.89
N ASN A 133 -19.86 1.17 5.30
CA ASN A 133 -20.09 1.21 3.85
C ASN A 133 -19.39 0.11 3.02
N TRP A 134 -19.05 -1.04 3.64
CA TRP A 134 -18.54 -2.20 2.89
C TRP A 134 -19.72 -2.98 2.29
N THR A 135 -19.84 -3.01 0.96
CA THR A 135 -20.97 -3.60 0.21
C THR A 135 -20.63 -4.98 -0.36
N MET A 136 -19.77 -5.74 0.31
CA MET A 136 -19.14 -6.99 -0.16
C MET A 136 -20.11 -7.80 -1.04
N SER A 137 -19.76 -7.93 -2.33
CA SER A 137 -20.59 -8.55 -3.35
C SER A 137 -19.94 -9.78 -3.96
N ASN A 138 -18.62 -9.96 -3.78
CA ASN A 138 -17.89 -11.13 -4.26
C ASN A 138 -17.06 -11.78 -3.13
N PRO A 139 -17.66 -12.63 -2.27
CA PRO A 139 -16.96 -13.27 -1.15
C PRO A 139 -15.85 -14.24 -1.57
N SER A 140 -15.91 -14.73 -2.82
CA SER A 140 -14.91 -15.64 -3.40
C SER A 140 -13.80 -14.91 -4.15
N LEU A 141 -13.80 -13.56 -4.18
CA LEU A 141 -12.74 -12.78 -4.81
C LEU A 141 -11.38 -13.21 -4.23
N PRO A 142 -10.43 -13.67 -5.06
CA PRO A 142 -9.10 -14.00 -4.57
C PRO A 142 -8.30 -12.74 -4.27
N ILE A 143 -7.72 -12.68 -3.07
CA ILE A 143 -6.96 -11.53 -2.59
C ILE A 143 -5.62 -12.00 -2.05
N LEU A 144 -4.54 -11.36 -2.50
CA LEU A 144 -3.18 -11.64 -2.04
C LEU A 144 -2.56 -10.41 -1.37
N PHE A 145 -2.08 -10.57 -0.14
CA PHE A 145 -1.26 -9.57 0.54
C PHE A 145 0.22 -9.95 0.47
N ILE A 146 1.06 -9.07 -0.07
CA ILE A 146 2.51 -9.28 -0.12
C ILE A 146 3.26 -8.06 0.40
N ALA A 147 4.34 -8.27 1.15
CA ALA A 147 5.23 -7.21 1.57
C ALA A 147 6.63 -7.77 1.89
N GLY A 148 7.62 -6.91 2.02
CA GLY A 148 8.89 -7.29 2.59
C GLY A 148 8.78 -7.35 4.11
N LYS A 149 9.44 -8.33 4.74
CA LYS A 149 9.39 -8.49 6.19
C LYS A 149 10.04 -7.32 6.94
N ASP A 150 10.98 -6.64 6.30
CA ASP A 150 11.65 -5.46 6.85
C ASP A 150 10.93 -4.15 6.53
N ASP A 151 9.82 -4.18 5.77
CA ASP A 151 9.06 -2.99 5.41
C ASP A 151 8.54 -2.23 6.67
N PRO A 152 8.94 -0.96 6.88
CA PRO A 152 8.42 -0.19 8.01
C PRO A 152 6.96 0.24 7.82
N CYS A 153 6.41 0.25 6.60
CA CYS A 153 5.00 0.59 6.35
C CYS A 153 4.05 -0.46 6.93
N ILE A 154 4.41 -1.74 6.92
CA ILE A 154 3.62 -2.79 7.59
C ILE A 154 3.77 -2.73 9.11
N THR A 155 4.65 -1.88 9.65
CA THR A 155 5.03 -1.76 11.06
C THR A 155 5.73 -3.00 11.63
N ASN A 156 5.05 -4.13 11.61
CA ASN A 156 5.55 -5.45 11.97
C ASN A 156 4.58 -6.54 11.48
N GLU A 157 5.00 -7.79 11.56
CA GLU A 157 4.20 -8.95 11.13
C GLU A 157 2.84 -9.03 11.84
N VAL A 158 2.75 -8.66 13.12
CA VAL A 158 1.46 -8.64 13.85
C VAL A 158 0.49 -7.63 13.23
N LYS A 159 0.97 -6.45 12.85
CA LYS A 159 0.18 -5.39 12.21
C LYS A 159 -0.19 -5.74 10.76
N PHE A 160 0.73 -6.37 10.02
CA PHE A 160 0.44 -6.96 8.71
C PHE A 160 -0.69 -7.99 8.79
N ASN A 161 -0.58 -8.97 9.69
CA ASN A 161 -1.61 -10.00 9.89
C ASN A 161 -2.94 -9.41 10.35
N LYS A 162 -2.94 -8.31 11.12
CA LYS A 162 -4.17 -7.57 11.43
C LYS A 162 -4.82 -6.95 10.19
N ALA A 163 -4.04 -6.46 9.23
CA ALA A 163 -4.58 -5.96 7.97
C ALA A 163 -5.20 -7.07 7.11
N VAL A 164 -4.56 -8.24 7.06
CA VAL A 164 -5.11 -9.44 6.40
C VAL A 164 -6.41 -9.89 7.09
N SER A 165 -6.40 -9.97 8.42
CA SER A 165 -7.59 -10.35 9.20
C SER A 165 -8.74 -9.34 9.07
N ASN A 166 -8.43 -8.04 8.93
CA ASN A 166 -9.43 -7.00 8.72
C ASN A 166 -10.26 -7.24 7.46
N ILE A 167 -9.63 -7.54 6.31
CA ILE A 167 -10.39 -7.85 5.10
C ILE A 167 -11.09 -9.21 5.19
N LYS A 168 -10.47 -10.24 5.79
CA LYS A 168 -11.13 -11.54 6.03
C LYS A 168 -12.41 -11.39 6.85
N SER A 169 -12.40 -10.53 7.87
CA SER A 169 -13.57 -10.24 8.71
C SER A 169 -14.75 -9.59 7.95
N LYS A 170 -14.56 -9.20 6.69
CA LYS A 170 -15.62 -8.69 5.80
C LYS A 170 -16.36 -9.79 5.04
N GLY A 171 -15.90 -11.03 5.14
CA GLY A 171 -16.50 -12.18 4.47
C GLY A 171 -15.74 -12.70 3.26
N TYR A 172 -14.59 -12.11 2.89
CA TYR A 172 -13.73 -12.67 1.85
C TYR A 172 -13.11 -13.99 2.32
N MET A 173 -13.34 -15.04 1.56
CA MET A 173 -12.96 -16.42 1.91
C MET A 173 -11.59 -16.80 1.35
N CYS A 174 -11.19 -16.19 0.24
CA CYS A 174 -9.97 -16.50 -0.50
C CYS A 174 -8.92 -15.40 -0.31
N VAL A 175 -8.31 -15.35 0.88
CA VAL A 175 -7.32 -14.33 1.21
C VAL A 175 -6.02 -14.96 1.70
N ASP A 176 -4.98 -14.83 0.88
CA ASP A 176 -3.63 -15.30 1.15
C ASP A 176 -2.68 -14.15 1.46
N SER A 177 -1.57 -14.47 2.11
CA SER A 177 -0.57 -13.48 2.46
C SER A 177 0.84 -14.05 2.56
N TYR A 178 1.84 -13.27 2.16
CA TYR A 178 3.25 -13.68 2.23
C TYR A 178 4.17 -12.49 2.55
N LEU A 179 5.15 -12.74 3.42
CA LEU A 179 6.22 -11.80 3.75
C LEU A 179 7.54 -12.30 3.20
N PHE A 180 8.18 -11.51 2.33
CA PHE A 180 9.47 -11.83 1.76
C PHE A 180 10.61 -11.46 2.73
N GLU A 181 11.42 -12.45 3.12
CA GLU A 181 12.58 -12.26 3.99
C GLU A 181 13.63 -11.35 3.33
N ASN A 182 14.29 -10.52 4.14
CA ASN A 182 15.37 -9.61 3.71
C ASN A 182 14.96 -8.58 2.64
N MET A 183 13.66 -8.35 2.45
CA MET A 183 13.12 -7.33 1.55
C MET A 183 12.49 -6.20 2.35
N ARG A 184 12.64 -4.97 1.85
CA ARG A 184 12.08 -3.74 2.43
C ARG A 184 10.74 -3.40 1.76
N HIS A 185 10.48 -2.14 1.44
CA HIS A 185 9.17 -1.68 0.98
C HIS A 185 8.85 -2.05 -0.48
N GLU A 186 9.73 -1.70 -1.42
CA GLU A 186 9.54 -1.88 -2.86
C GLU A 186 10.00 -3.27 -3.32
N ILE A 187 9.32 -4.32 -2.84
CA ILE A 187 9.66 -5.72 -3.14
C ILE A 187 9.76 -6.05 -4.64
N LEU A 188 9.05 -5.30 -5.50
CA LEU A 188 9.10 -5.43 -6.97
C LEU A 188 10.42 -4.91 -7.58
N ASN A 189 11.16 -4.09 -6.83
CA ASN A 189 12.43 -3.48 -7.21
C ASN A 189 13.61 -4.03 -6.38
N GLU A 190 13.38 -4.98 -5.49
CA GLU A 190 14.44 -5.63 -4.70
C GLU A 190 15.40 -6.46 -5.56
N LYS A 191 16.61 -6.71 -5.04
CA LYS A 191 17.64 -7.49 -5.76
C LYS A 191 17.16 -8.88 -6.22
N GLN A 192 16.27 -9.49 -5.43
CA GLN A 192 15.66 -10.80 -5.72
C GLN A 192 14.19 -10.65 -6.15
N ASN A 193 13.83 -9.56 -6.83
CA ASN A 193 12.46 -9.28 -7.27
C ASN A 193 11.85 -10.39 -8.15
N GLN A 194 12.67 -11.20 -8.82
CA GLN A 194 12.21 -12.36 -9.59
C GLN A 194 11.41 -13.34 -8.73
N LEU A 195 11.76 -13.50 -7.45
CA LEU A 195 10.97 -14.32 -6.52
C LEU A 195 9.57 -13.74 -6.31
N VAL A 196 9.46 -12.41 -6.25
CA VAL A 196 8.18 -11.71 -6.09
C VAL A 196 7.34 -11.82 -7.35
N TYR A 197 7.94 -11.59 -8.52
CA TYR A 197 7.25 -11.74 -9.81
C TYR A 197 6.77 -13.18 -10.02
N GLN A 198 7.59 -14.18 -9.71
CA GLN A 198 7.20 -15.58 -9.80
C GLN A 198 6.05 -15.89 -8.84
N TYR A 199 6.13 -15.43 -7.59
CA TYR A 199 5.05 -15.65 -6.61
C TYR A 199 3.73 -15.01 -7.05
N ILE A 200 3.77 -13.81 -7.63
CA ILE A 200 2.58 -13.17 -8.23
C ILE A 200 2.05 -14.01 -9.40
N LEU A 201 2.91 -14.42 -10.33
CA LEU A 201 2.52 -15.22 -11.49
C LEU A 201 1.88 -16.55 -11.10
N ASP A 202 2.46 -17.25 -10.12
CA ASP A 202 1.93 -18.52 -9.61
C ASP A 202 0.53 -18.34 -9.02
N ASN A 203 0.30 -17.26 -8.27
CA ASN A 203 -1.03 -16.93 -7.74
C ASN A 203 -2.02 -16.58 -8.85
N LEU A 204 -1.62 -15.79 -9.84
CA LEU A 204 -2.49 -15.45 -10.99
C LEU A 204 -2.89 -16.71 -11.77
N ASN A 205 -1.95 -17.63 -12.01
CA ASN A 205 -2.23 -18.90 -12.67
C ASN A 205 -3.18 -19.77 -11.83
N ALA A 206 -2.96 -19.85 -10.52
CA ALA A 206 -3.83 -20.60 -9.61
C ALA A 206 -5.26 -20.03 -9.58
N TRP A 207 -5.42 -18.71 -9.65
CA TRP A 207 -6.74 -18.08 -9.71
C TRP A 207 -7.47 -18.41 -11.01
N GLN A 208 -6.76 -18.46 -12.14
CA GLN A 208 -7.35 -18.82 -13.44
C GLN A 208 -7.77 -20.29 -13.52
N THR A 209 -7.05 -21.20 -12.86
CA THR A 209 -7.41 -22.64 -12.86
C THR A 209 -8.63 -22.97 -12.00
N ASN A 210 -9.08 -22.04 -11.16
CA ASN A 210 -10.22 -22.20 -10.24
C ASN A 210 -11.49 -21.46 -10.71
N ILE A 211 -11.48 -20.91 -11.94
CA ILE A 211 -12.64 -20.34 -12.65
C ILE A 211 -13.21 -21.40 -13.59
#